data_AF-A0A7Y6JSW9-F1
#
_entry.id   AF-A0A7Y6JSW9-F1
#
_cell.length_a   1.000
_cell.length_b   1.000
_cell.length_c   1.000
_cell.angle_alpha   90.00
_cell.angle_beta   90.00
_cell.angle_gamma   90.00
#
_symmetry.space_group_name_H-M   'P 1'
#
loop_
_entity.id
_entity.type
_entity.pdbx_description
1 polymer ?
#
loop_
_entity_poly.entity_id
_entity_poly.type
_entity_poly.pdbx_seq_one_letter_code
_entity_poly.pdbx_strand_id
1 'polypeptide(L)'
;PSTVLFGRNNFRLINQEQKKELISSYGIDHLYIINFNEGFSQISCNDFISKILIGKYSAKHIVVGESCTFGHKRLGNTSTLRKYSETYGYSLTELEPLIIDGEICSSSSIREYLQKGEIEIANKLLGRPYQVSGIVTKGACRGREIGFPTINIPIENCMIKPKFGTYYAKAAFSDNNPNWLYGVVNIGMRPTFKDLKKPIVEMYIFDFNKDAYNYKVNIQLLKFIRSEKRFHSIDELTKQINYDMLEAYQLRTNL
;
A
#
# COMPACT_ATOMS: atom_id res chain seq x y z
N PRO A 1 -0.49 17.27 -1.75
CA PRO A 1 -1.49 17.78 -2.71
C PRO A 1 -2.87 17.12 -2.59
N SER A 2 -3.04 15.81 -2.79
CA SER A 2 -4.38 15.20 -2.89
C SER A 2 -5.23 15.35 -1.62
N THR A 3 -4.65 15.20 -0.44
CA THR A 3 -5.34 15.40 0.84
C THR A 3 -5.63 16.88 1.11
N VAL A 4 -4.70 17.76 0.78
CA VAL A 4 -4.79 19.21 1.08
C VAL A 4 -5.72 19.94 0.13
N LEU A 5 -5.66 19.62 -1.18
CA LEU A 5 -6.43 20.29 -2.22
C LEU A 5 -7.80 19.66 -2.45
N PHE A 6 -7.95 18.36 -2.19
CA PHE A 6 -9.17 17.61 -2.54
C PHE A 6 -9.73 16.79 -1.38
N GLY A 7 -9.19 16.92 -0.15
CA GLY A 7 -9.64 16.15 1.00
C GLY A 7 -9.53 14.63 0.82
N ARG A 8 -8.76 14.13 -0.17
CA ARG A 8 -8.72 12.70 -0.47
C ARG A 8 -8.16 11.91 0.70
N ASN A 9 -8.89 10.85 1.04
CA ASN A 9 -8.52 9.78 1.97
C ASN A 9 -8.62 8.42 1.24
N ASN A 10 -8.24 7.31 1.90
CA ASN A 10 -8.35 5.96 1.36
C ASN A 10 -7.63 5.71 0.01
N PHE A 11 -6.39 6.16 -0.15
CA PHE A 11 -5.72 6.07 -1.46
C PHE A 11 -4.23 5.75 -1.41
N ARG A 12 -3.61 5.76 -0.23
CA ARG A 12 -2.18 5.45 -0.10
C ARG A 12 -1.97 3.95 -0.28
N LEU A 13 -1.11 3.60 -1.23
CA LEU A 13 -0.68 2.21 -1.43
C LEU A 13 0.25 1.75 -0.30
N ILE A 14 1.11 2.64 0.17
CA ILE A 14 2.07 2.43 1.24
C ILE A 14 2.04 3.60 2.21
N ASN A 15 2.39 3.34 3.48
CA ASN A 15 2.58 4.41 4.46
C ASN A 15 3.96 5.09 4.27
N GLN A 16 4.22 6.14 5.04
CA GLN A 16 5.44 6.93 4.90
C GLN A 16 6.71 6.17 5.30
N GLU A 17 6.65 5.31 6.32
CA GLU A 17 7.81 4.52 6.76
C GLU A 17 8.17 3.45 5.71
N GLN A 18 7.18 2.70 5.22
CA GLN A 18 7.36 1.77 4.10
C GLN A 18 7.94 2.47 2.86
N LYS A 19 7.50 3.71 2.56
CA LYS A 19 8.03 4.48 1.44
C LYS A 19 9.52 4.83 1.63
N LYS A 20 9.93 5.21 2.84
CA LYS A 20 11.34 5.48 3.15
C LYS A 20 12.18 4.22 3.01
N GLU A 21 11.73 3.10 3.58
CA GLU A 21 12.40 1.80 3.50
C GLU A 21 12.61 1.36 2.04
N LEU A 22 11.54 1.42 1.23
CA LEU A 22 11.61 1.05 -0.19
C LEU A 22 12.52 1.97 -1.00
N ILE A 23 12.45 3.28 -0.80
CA ILE A 23 13.33 4.23 -1.51
C ILE A 23 14.79 4.00 -1.12
N SER A 24 15.06 3.80 0.18
CA SER A 24 16.39 3.52 0.71
C SER A 24 16.98 2.23 0.11
N SER A 25 16.18 1.18 -0.09
CA SER A 25 16.66 -0.08 -0.69
C SER A 25 17.16 0.03 -2.13
N TYR A 26 16.84 1.12 -2.84
CA TYR A 26 17.36 1.40 -4.19
C TYR A 26 18.64 2.25 -4.19
N GLY A 27 19.26 2.49 -3.03
CA GLY A 27 20.52 3.23 -2.93
C GLY A 27 20.37 4.74 -3.11
N ILE A 28 19.20 5.31 -2.78
CA ILE A 28 18.97 6.76 -2.82
C ILE A 28 19.60 7.42 -1.58
N ASP A 29 20.53 8.35 -1.78
CA ASP A 29 21.27 9.02 -0.69
C ASP A 29 20.37 9.95 0.16
N HIS A 30 19.47 10.68 -0.49
CA HIS A 30 18.67 11.71 0.15
C HIS A 30 17.21 11.68 -0.31
N LEU A 31 16.30 11.66 0.66
CA LEU A 31 14.86 11.78 0.44
C LEU A 31 14.32 13.07 1.06
N TYR A 32 13.95 14.04 0.21
CA TYR A 32 13.30 15.27 0.67
C TYR A 32 11.78 15.11 0.76
N ILE A 33 11.25 15.10 1.99
CA ILE A 33 9.80 15.08 2.23
C ILE A 33 9.28 16.51 2.32
N ILE A 34 8.70 16.98 1.22
CA ILE A 34 8.13 18.33 1.15
C ILE A 34 6.71 18.31 1.72
N ASN A 35 6.48 19.10 2.76
CA ASN A 35 5.13 19.31 3.29
C ASN A 35 4.34 20.22 2.35
N PHE A 36 3.37 19.64 1.64
CA PHE A 36 2.50 20.40 0.74
C PHE A 36 1.43 21.12 1.56
N ASN A 37 1.63 22.39 1.85
CA ASN A 37 0.65 23.27 2.50
C ASN A 37 0.13 24.33 1.52
N GLU A 38 -0.77 25.20 1.98
CA GLU A 38 -1.34 26.27 1.15
C GLU A 38 -0.26 27.19 0.59
N GLY A 39 0.68 27.67 1.41
CA GLY A 39 1.79 28.52 0.94
C GLY A 39 2.63 27.85 -0.14
N PHE A 40 2.98 26.57 0.02
CA PHE A 40 3.71 25.80 -0.98
C PHE A 40 2.89 25.63 -2.27
N SER A 41 1.57 25.51 -2.18
CA SER A 41 0.68 25.38 -3.35
C SER A 41 0.60 26.66 -4.21
N GLN A 42 1.01 27.81 -3.66
CA GLN A 42 1.04 29.10 -4.37
C GLN A 42 2.37 29.36 -5.11
N ILE A 43 3.39 28.52 -4.91
CA ILE A 43 4.69 28.69 -5.58
C ILE A 43 4.53 28.53 -7.09
N SER A 44 4.97 29.52 -7.87
CA SER A 44 4.93 29.46 -9.33
C SER A 44 5.87 28.38 -9.88
N CYS A 45 5.64 27.89 -11.11
CA CYS A 45 6.55 26.92 -11.73
C CYS A 45 7.97 27.48 -11.91
N ASN A 46 8.10 28.77 -12.24
CA ASN A 46 9.39 29.45 -12.35
C ASN A 46 10.14 29.52 -11.01
N ASP A 47 9.45 29.87 -9.92
CA ASP A 47 10.05 29.90 -8.59
C ASP A 47 10.40 28.50 -8.09
N PHE A 48 9.57 27.50 -8.42
CA PHE A 48 9.87 26.12 -8.08
C PHE A 48 11.17 25.64 -8.74
N ILE A 49 11.37 25.93 -10.03
CA ILE A 49 12.62 25.58 -10.72
C ILE A 49 13.79 26.38 -10.14
N SER A 50 13.74 27.72 -10.21
CA SER A 50 14.87 28.58 -9.90
C SER A 50 15.28 28.57 -8.43
N LYS A 51 14.33 28.66 -7.50
CA LYS A 51 14.62 28.78 -6.06
C LYS A 51 14.77 27.42 -5.39
N ILE A 52 13.99 26.42 -5.79
CA ILE A 52 13.97 25.11 -5.12
C ILE A 52 14.87 24.11 -5.81
N LEU A 53 14.60 23.76 -7.08
CA LEU A 53 15.39 22.73 -7.77
C LEU A 53 16.84 23.17 -7.96
N ILE A 54 17.06 24.41 -8.41
CA ILE A 54 18.39 24.93 -8.71
C ILE A 54 18.99 25.61 -7.48
N GLY A 55 18.34 26.61 -6.91
CA GLY A 55 18.88 27.38 -5.79
C GLY A 55 19.12 26.56 -4.52
N LYS A 56 18.15 25.74 -4.12
CA LYS A 56 18.24 24.96 -2.87
C LYS A 56 18.91 23.61 -3.06
N TYR A 57 18.54 22.86 -4.10
CA TYR A 57 19.04 21.50 -4.31
C TYR A 57 20.19 21.39 -5.30
N SER A 58 20.56 22.48 -5.97
CA SER A 58 21.66 22.50 -6.96
C SER A 58 21.53 21.41 -8.03
N ALA A 59 20.30 21.09 -8.44
CA ALA A 59 20.02 20.03 -9.40
C ALA A 59 20.76 20.28 -10.73
N LYS A 60 21.58 19.32 -11.14
CA LYS A 60 22.29 19.32 -12.44
C LYS A 60 21.61 18.46 -13.49
N HIS A 61 20.88 17.46 -13.04
CA HIS A 61 20.09 16.56 -13.87
C HIS A 61 18.75 16.32 -13.20
N ILE A 62 17.67 16.30 -13.98
CA ILE A 62 16.31 16.10 -13.51
C ILE A 62 15.71 14.93 -14.27
N VAL A 63 15.17 13.95 -13.53
CA VAL A 63 14.44 12.82 -14.11
C VAL A 63 12.99 12.89 -13.67
N VAL A 64 12.07 12.88 -14.63
CA VAL A 64 10.62 12.94 -14.37
C VAL A 64 9.86 12.02 -15.31
N GLY A 65 8.73 11.49 -14.86
CA GLY A 65 7.78 10.84 -15.76
C GLY A 65 7.03 11.87 -16.62
N GLU A 66 6.57 11.46 -17.79
CA GLU A 66 5.86 12.32 -18.75
C GLU A 66 4.66 13.08 -18.13
N SER A 67 3.94 12.44 -17.21
CA SER A 67 2.78 13.03 -16.52
C SER A 67 3.12 14.04 -15.40
N CYS A 68 4.40 14.42 -15.26
CA CYS A 68 4.85 15.33 -14.21
C CYS A 68 4.22 16.72 -14.35
N THR A 69 3.62 17.20 -13.26
CA THR A 69 3.11 18.57 -13.14
C THR A 69 3.53 19.18 -11.81
N PHE A 70 3.79 20.49 -11.80
CA PHE A 70 4.26 21.22 -10.63
C PHE A 70 3.89 22.71 -10.70
N GLY A 71 4.21 23.44 -9.63
CA GLY A 71 3.84 24.85 -9.48
C GLY A 71 2.35 25.09 -9.27
N HIS A 72 2.01 26.35 -9.01
CA HIS A 72 0.66 26.79 -8.75
C HIS A 72 -0.27 26.39 -9.89
N LYS A 73 -1.43 25.82 -9.54
CA LYS A 73 -2.45 25.32 -10.49
C LYS A 73 -1.90 24.34 -11.56
N ARG A 74 -0.79 23.64 -11.28
CA ARG A 74 -0.15 22.69 -12.23
C ARG A 74 0.28 23.36 -13.54
N LEU A 75 0.63 24.65 -13.50
CA LEU A 75 1.06 25.38 -14.69
C LEU A 75 2.47 24.99 -15.17
N GLY A 76 3.26 24.27 -14.36
CA GLY A 76 4.51 23.65 -14.75
C GLY A 76 4.31 22.19 -15.16
N ASN A 77 5.02 21.77 -16.22
CA ASN A 77 5.04 20.42 -16.76
C ASN A 77 6.42 20.10 -17.39
N THR A 78 6.57 18.94 -18.04
CA THR A 78 7.82 18.55 -18.70
C THR A 78 8.26 19.53 -19.78
N SER A 79 7.34 20.06 -20.60
CA SER A 79 7.63 21.13 -21.57
C SER A 79 8.20 22.40 -20.91
N THR A 80 7.71 22.73 -19.71
CA THR A 80 8.22 23.86 -18.91
C THR A 80 9.64 23.59 -18.44
N LEU A 81 9.94 22.37 -17.95
CA LEU A 81 11.30 21.98 -17.59
C LEU A 81 12.23 22.05 -18.81
N ARG A 82 11.80 21.48 -19.93
CA ARG A 82 12.59 21.51 -21.18
C ARG A 82 12.93 22.93 -21.61
N LYS A 83 11.94 23.83 -21.60
CA LYS A 83 12.12 25.25 -21.95
C LYS A 83 13.18 25.94 -21.08
N TYR A 84 13.24 25.64 -19.79
CA TYR A 84 14.15 26.31 -18.85
C TYR A 84 15.45 25.56 -18.59
N SER A 85 15.67 24.41 -19.24
CA SER A 85 16.87 23.58 -19.08
C SER A 85 18.14 24.34 -19.44
N GLU A 86 18.16 25.01 -20.60
CA GLU A 86 19.28 25.85 -21.05
C GLU A 86 19.49 27.06 -20.14
N THR A 87 18.41 27.75 -19.77
CA THR A 87 18.47 28.96 -18.93
C THR A 87 19.10 28.69 -17.56
N TYR A 88 18.79 27.56 -16.95
CA TYR A 88 19.29 27.22 -15.60
C TYR A 88 20.39 26.16 -15.60
N GLY A 89 20.84 25.71 -16.76
CA GLY A 89 22.00 24.81 -16.91
C GLY A 89 21.81 23.42 -16.28
N TYR A 90 20.63 22.82 -16.42
CA TYR A 90 20.39 21.42 -16.05
C TYR A 90 20.02 20.58 -17.27
N SER A 91 20.30 19.28 -17.23
CA SER A 91 19.80 18.31 -18.22
C SER A 91 18.52 17.64 -17.72
N LEU A 92 17.68 17.17 -18.65
CA LEU A 92 16.37 16.59 -18.37
C LEU A 92 16.24 15.20 -19.02
N THR A 93 15.78 14.21 -18.26
CA THR A 93 15.31 12.92 -18.78
C THR A 93 13.83 12.77 -18.49
N GLU A 94 13.07 12.51 -19.55
CA GLU A 94 11.63 12.24 -19.49
C GLU A 94 11.41 10.74 -19.66
N LEU A 95 10.71 10.13 -18.70
CA LEU A 95 10.40 8.71 -18.69
C LEU A 95 8.98 8.46 -19.20
N GLU A 96 8.88 7.61 -20.21
CA GLU A 96 7.63 7.06 -20.70
C GLU A 96 6.93 6.21 -19.61
N PRO A 97 5.59 6.11 -19.64
CA PRO A 97 4.87 5.20 -18.76
C PRO A 97 5.32 3.75 -18.92
N LEU A 98 5.60 3.08 -17.80
CA LEU A 98 5.92 1.64 -17.81
C LEU A 98 4.66 0.83 -18.11
N ILE A 99 4.73 -0.10 -19.06
CA ILE A 99 3.65 -1.03 -19.41
C ILE A 99 4.08 -2.45 -19.06
N ILE A 100 3.23 -3.19 -18.36
CA ILE A 100 3.45 -4.59 -17.96
C ILE A 100 2.23 -5.40 -18.39
N ASP A 101 2.43 -6.41 -19.24
CA ASP A 101 1.34 -7.23 -19.84
C ASP A 101 0.22 -6.42 -20.49
N GLY A 102 0.53 -5.28 -21.10
CA GLY A 102 -0.47 -4.39 -21.70
C GLY A 102 -1.14 -3.43 -20.72
N GLU A 103 -0.82 -3.51 -19.43
CA GLU A 103 -1.35 -2.61 -18.40
C GLU A 103 -0.37 -1.50 -18.04
N ILE A 104 -0.87 -0.27 -17.96
CA ILE A 104 -0.07 0.88 -17.51
C ILE A 104 0.23 0.72 -16.03
N CYS A 105 1.51 0.64 -15.67
CA CYS A 105 1.98 0.60 -14.30
C CYS A 105 1.86 1.98 -13.65
N SER A 106 0.70 2.23 -13.04
CA SER A 106 0.40 3.47 -12.33
C SER A 106 -0.20 3.20 -10.96
N SER A 107 -0.07 4.17 -10.05
CA SER A 107 -0.74 4.07 -8.74
C SER A 107 -2.26 3.97 -8.85
N SER A 108 -2.86 4.48 -9.93
CA SER A 108 -4.32 4.40 -10.15
C SER A 108 -4.71 2.99 -10.56
N SER A 109 -4.03 2.39 -11.54
CA SER A 109 -4.26 1.02 -11.98
C SER A 109 -4.07 0.03 -10.82
N ILE A 110 -2.98 0.17 -10.04
CA ILE A 110 -2.72 -0.69 -8.88
C ILE A 110 -3.87 -0.61 -7.86
N ARG A 111 -4.37 0.60 -7.54
CA ARG A 111 -5.50 0.75 -6.62
C ARG A 111 -6.75 0.06 -7.16
N GLU A 112 -7.03 0.18 -8.44
CA GLU A 112 -8.18 -0.43 -9.08
C GLU A 112 -8.14 -1.96 -8.96
N TYR A 113 -7.01 -2.59 -9.31
CA TYR A 113 -6.84 -4.05 -9.17
C TYR A 113 -6.96 -4.52 -7.72
N LEU A 114 -6.37 -3.78 -6.76
CA LEU A 114 -6.54 -4.08 -5.34
C LEU A 114 -8.01 -4.04 -4.91
N GLN A 115 -8.79 -3.08 -5.40
CA GLN A 115 -10.22 -2.93 -5.08
C GLN A 115 -11.10 -3.97 -5.78
N LYS A 116 -10.68 -4.50 -6.94
CA LYS A 116 -11.34 -5.62 -7.63
C LYS A 116 -11.01 -6.99 -7.06
N GLY A 117 -9.98 -7.08 -6.20
CA GLY A 117 -9.46 -8.32 -5.63
C GLY A 117 -8.50 -9.06 -6.57
N GLU A 118 -8.06 -8.40 -7.64
CA GLU A 118 -7.11 -8.92 -8.63
C GLU A 118 -5.68 -8.73 -8.11
N ILE A 119 -5.40 -9.37 -6.97
CA ILE A 119 -4.17 -9.14 -6.20
C ILE A 119 -2.91 -9.56 -6.95
N GLU A 120 -2.99 -10.59 -7.78
CA GLU A 120 -1.85 -11.09 -8.56
C GLU A 120 -1.38 -10.04 -9.59
N ILE A 121 -2.33 -9.40 -10.29
CA ILE A 121 -2.03 -8.30 -11.23
C ILE A 121 -1.47 -7.10 -10.47
N ALA A 122 -2.10 -6.71 -9.35
CA ALA A 122 -1.61 -5.62 -8.51
C ALA A 122 -0.16 -5.87 -8.02
N ASN A 123 0.15 -7.10 -7.61
CA ASN A 123 1.48 -7.51 -7.16
C ASN A 123 2.51 -7.47 -8.30
N LYS A 124 2.10 -7.87 -9.51
CA LYS A 124 2.94 -7.80 -10.71
C LYS A 124 3.29 -6.35 -11.05
N LEU A 125 2.29 -5.45 -11.06
CA LEU A 125 2.52 -4.02 -11.28
C LEU A 125 3.38 -3.38 -10.18
N LEU A 126 3.23 -3.80 -8.93
CA LEU A 126 4.06 -3.32 -7.81
C LEU A 126 5.51 -3.84 -7.84
N GLY A 127 5.78 -4.90 -8.59
CA GLY A 127 7.05 -5.67 -8.53
C GLY A 127 7.26 -6.39 -7.20
N ARG A 128 6.22 -6.49 -6.35
CA ARG A 128 6.25 -7.13 -5.03
C ARG A 128 4.82 -7.39 -4.52
N PRO A 129 4.62 -8.32 -3.58
CA PRO A 129 3.34 -8.46 -2.89
C PRO A 129 2.89 -7.17 -2.19
N TYR A 130 1.62 -6.82 -2.34
CA TYR A 130 1.01 -5.73 -1.60
C TYR A 130 1.06 -6.03 -0.09
N GLN A 131 1.54 -5.06 0.68
CA GLN A 131 1.82 -5.22 2.10
C GLN A 131 0.95 -4.30 2.97
N VAL A 132 0.25 -4.90 3.92
CA VAL A 132 -0.38 -4.20 5.04
C VAL A 132 0.52 -4.36 6.26
N SER A 133 0.87 -3.24 6.89
CA SER A 133 1.69 -3.22 8.10
C SER A 133 0.91 -2.59 9.25
N GLY A 134 1.10 -3.09 10.46
CA GLY A 134 0.55 -2.46 11.65
C GLY A 134 0.87 -3.22 12.93
N ILE A 135 0.30 -2.76 14.03
CA ILE A 135 0.48 -3.35 15.35
C ILE A 135 -0.65 -4.35 15.58
N VAL A 136 -0.33 -5.56 16.03
CA VAL A 136 -1.33 -6.55 16.42
C VAL A 136 -2.13 -6.04 17.61
N THR A 137 -3.45 -5.98 17.44
CA THR A 137 -4.42 -5.54 18.45
C THR A 137 -5.27 -6.68 18.95
N LYS A 138 -5.96 -6.48 20.08
CA LYS A 138 -6.95 -7.45 20.57
C LYS A 138 -8.20 -7.46 19.68
N GLY A 139 -8.47 -8.63 19.10
CA GLY A 139 -9.66 -8.93 18.32
C GLY A 139 -10.93 -9.07 19.17
N ALA A 140 -12.00 -9.61 18.58
CA ALA A 140 -13.19 -10.04 19.33
C ALA A 140 -12.99 -11.41 20.02
N CYS A 141 -11.82 -12.04 19.84
CA CYS A 141 -11.45 -13.37 20.32
C CYS A 141 -12.37 -14.54 19.90
N ARG A 142 -13.42 -14.28 19.12
CA ARG A 142 -14.36 -15.29 18.60
C ARG A 142 -13.67 -16.44 17.86
N GLY A 143 -12.63 -16.13 17.08
CA GLY A 143 -11.83 -17.16 16.39
C GLY A 143 -11.23 -18.19 17.36
N ARG A 144 -10.79 -17.76 18.56
CA ARG A 144 -10.21 -18.66 19.56
C ARG A 144 -11.26 -19.66 20.09
N GLU A 145 -12.52 -19.25 20.22
CA GLU A 145 -13.62 -20.11 20.70
C GLU A 145 -13.95 -21.23 19.71
N ILE A 146 -13.70 -21.02 18.41
CA ILE A 146 -13.91 -21.99 17.33
C ILE A 146 -12.61 -22.67 16.86
N GLY A 147 -11.49 -22.47 17.55
CA GLY A 147 -10.21 -23.13 17.25
C GLY A 147 -9.28 -22.40 16.26
N PHE A 148 -9.61 -21.18 15.85
CA PHE A 148 -8.86 -20.35 14.89
C PHE A 148 -8.38 -19.03 15.52
N PRO A 149 -7.32 -19.03 16.35
CA PRO A 149 -6.76 -17.79 16.90
C PRO A 149 -6.21 -16.88 15.79
N THR A 150 -6.75 -15.67 15.67
CA THR A 150 -6.31 -14.69 14.66
C THR A 150 -5.57 -13.50 15.26
N ILE A 151 -4.54 -13.01 14.56
CA ILE A 151 -4.01 -11.68 14.78
C ILE A 151 -4.88 -10.64 14.07
N ASN A 152 -4.94 -9.43 14.61
CA ASN A 152 -5.84 -8.38 14.16
C ASN A 152 -5.08 -7.08 13.93
N ILE A 153 -5.09 -6.56 12.70
CA ILE A 153 -4.41 -5.30 12.34
C ILE A 153 -5.44 -4.33 11.74
N PRO A 154 -5.68 -3.17 12.38
CA PRO A 154 -6.51 -2.13 11.79
C PRO A 154 -5.87 -1.55 10.52
N ILE A 155 -6.66 -1.33 9.46
CA ILE A 155 -6.20 -0.58 8.28
C ILE A 155 -6.43 0.90 8.53
N GLU A 156 -5.38 1.71 8.42
CA GLU A 156 -5.49 3.17 8.57
C GLU A 156 -6.41 3.79 7.51
N ASN A 157 -7.13 4.84 7.89
CA ASN A 157 -8.11 5.50 7.00
C ASN A 157 -7.48 6.04 5.70
N CYS A 158 -6.21 6.45 5.75
CA CYS A 158 -5.50 7.02 4.61
C CYS A 158 -5.05 5.96 3.58
N MET A 159 -4.95 4.70 4.00
CA MET A 159 -4.51 3.57 3.18
C MET A 159 -5.65 3.09 2.28
N ILE A 160 -5.28 2.62 1.08
CA ILE A 160 -6.20 1.90 0.21
C ILE A 160 -6.72 0.65 0.93
N LYS A 161 -7.98 0.34 0.69
CA LYS A 161 -8.62 -0.87 1.21
C LYS A 161 -8.73 -1.85 0.04
N PRO A 162 -8.01 -2.99 0.06
CA PRO A 162 -8.22 -4.06 -0.91
C PRO A 162 -9.67 -4.54 -0.85
N LYS A 163 -10.11 -5.28 -1.87
CA LYS A 163 -11.43 -5.92 -1.87
C LYS A 163 -11.64 -6.70 -0.58
N PHE A 164 -12.79 -6.52 0.05
CA PHE A 164 -13.08 -7.30 1.25
C PHE A 164 -13.33 -8.75 0.90
N GLY A 165 -12.78 -9.64 1.72
CA GLY A 165 -12.79 -11.07 1.48
C GLY A 165 -11.56 -11.77 2.04
N THR A 166 -11.41 -13.00 1.61
CA THR A 166 -10.41 -13.93 2.10
C THR A 166 -9.25 -14.05 1.11
N TYR A 167 -8.04 -14.05 1.64
CA TYR A 167 -6.79 -14.08 0.89
C TYR A 167 -5.85 -15.13 1.46
N TYR A 168 -5.06 -15.73 0.59
CA TYR A 168 -3.82 -16.40 0.99
C TYR A 168 -2.72 -15.35 1.15
N ALA A 169 -2.00 -15.40 2.26
CA ALA A 169 -1.05 -14.37 2.65
C ALA A 169 0.14 -14.94 3.44
N LYS A 170 1.16 -14.11 3.64
CA LYS A 170 2.28 -14.40 4.55
C LYS A 170 2.55 -13.21 5.49
N ALA A 171 3.00 -13.50 6.69
CA ALA A 171 3.28 -12.54 7.75
C ALA A 171 4.70 -12.64 8.29
N ALA A 172 5.28 -11.51 8.68
CA ALA A 172 6.57 -11.43 9.39
C ALA A 172 6.49 -10.46 10.57
N PHE A 173 7.07 -10.85 11.71
CA PHE A 173 6.99 -10.13 13.00
C PHE A 173 8.23 -9.28 13.34
N SER A 174 9.14 -9.05 12.39
CA SER A 174 10.27 -8.12 12.55
C SER A 174 10.73 -7.56 11.21
N ASP A 175 11.43 -6.42 11.24
CA ASP A 175 11.95 -5.78 10.04
C ASP A 175 13.34 -6.34 9.59
N ASN A 176 14.05 -7.12 10.44
CA ASN A 176 15.46 -7.48 10.22
C ASN A 176 15.78 -8.97 10.05
N ASN A 177 14.79 -9.87 10.16
CA ASN A 177 14.94 -11.28 9.74
C ASN A 177 13.55 -11.92 9.52
N PRO A 178 13.03 -12.00 8.28
CA PRO A 178 11.65 -12.41 8.08
C PRO A 178 11.57 -13.92 7.90
N ASN A 179 11.40 -14.64 9.00
CA ASN A 179 10.73 -15.94 8.94
C ASN A 179 9.27 -15.67 8.55
N TRP A 180 9.00 -15.63 7.24
CA TRP A 180 7.66 -15.45 6.70
C TRP A 180 6.82 -16.68 7.03
N LEU A 181 5.71 -16.45 7.73
CA LEU A 181 4.74 -17.47 8.10
C LEU A 181 3.50 -17.31 7.23
N TYR A 182 3.02 -18.41 6.67
CA TYR A 182 1.87 -18.40 5.77
C TYR A 182 0.56 -18.52 6.53
N GLY A 183 -0.53 -18.09 5.91
CA GLY A 183 -1.83 -18.17 6.53
C GLY A 183 -2.97 -17.65 5.66
N VAL A 184 -4.14 -17.59 6.27
CA VAL A 184 -5.36 -17.07 5.67
C VAL A 184 -5.67 -15.72 6.29
N VAL A 185 -5.89 -14.73 5.45
CA VAL A 185 -6.30 -13.38 5.82
C VAL A 185 -7.76 -13.17 5.46
N ASN A 186 -8.55 -12.62 6.37
CA ASN A 186 -9.81 -11.98 6.08
C ASN A 186 -9.65 -10.46 6.21
N ILE A 187 -10.02 -9.73 5.14
CA ILE A 187 -10.13 -8.28 5.17
C ILE A 187 -11.61 -7.93 5.16
N GLY A 188 -12.09 -7.27 6.22
CA GLY A 188 -13.49 -6.93 6.36
C GLY A 188 -13.73 -5.75 7.29
N MET A 189 -14.99 -5.51 7.62
CA MET A 189 -15.40 -4.41 8.50
C MET A 189 -15.72 -4.90 9.91
N ARG A 190 -15.01 -4.38 10.91
CA ARG A 190 -15.34 -4.64 12.32
C ARG A 190 -16.33 -3.58 12.83
N PRO A 191 -17.50 -3.97 13.36
CA PRO A 191 -18.32 -3.07 14.15
C PRO A 191 -17.56 -2.69 15.43
N THR A 192 -17.42 -1.40 15.72
CA THR A 192 -16.83 -0.92 16.98
C THR A 192 -17.91 -0.38 17.90
N PHE A 193 -17.65 -0.33 19.21
CA PHE A 193 -18.58 0.18 20.24
C PHE A 193 -19.08 1.63 20.02
N LYS A 194 -18.48 2.38 19.08
CA LYS A 194 -18.85 3.77 18.76
C LYS A 194 -19.53 3.91 17.38
N ASP A 195 -20.15 2.84 16.87
CA ASP A 195 -20.78 2.76 15.53
C ASP A 195 -19.89 3.03 14.31
N LEU A 196 -18.60 3.31 14.52
CA LEU A 196 -17.62 3.46 13.45
C LEU A 196 -17.16 2.08 12.98
N LYS A 197 -17.58 1.68 11.78
CA LYS A 197 -17.01 0.49 11.12
C LYS A 197 -15.58 0.80 10.71
N LYS A 198 -14.61 0.05 11.22
CA LYS A 198 -13.20 0.17 10.80
C LYS A 198 -12.79 -1.07 10.00
N PRO A 199 -12.11 -0.90 8.86
CA PRO A 199 -11.54 -2.01 8.13
C PRO A 199 -10.43 -2.66 8.95
N ILE A 200 -10.43 -3.99 8.98
CA ILE A 200 -9.50 -4.79 9.75
C ILE A 200 -8.95 -5.92 8.88
N VAL A 201 -7.68 -6.25 9.09
CA VAL A 201 -7.06 -7.48 8.61
C VAL A 201 -7.02 -8.46 9.76
N GLU A 202 -7.72 -9.59 9.60
CA GLU A 202 -7.70 -10.71 10.54
C GLU A 202 -6.93 -11.85 9.88
N MET A 203 -5.80 -12.25 10.46
CA MET A 203 -4.99 -13.34 9.91
C MET A 203 -4.94 -14.52 10.85
N TYR A 204 -5.29 -15.69 10.33
CA TYR A 204 -4.94 -16.98 10.92
C TYR A 204 -3.61 -17.43 10.32
N ILE A 205 -2.58 -17.57 11.17
CA ILE A 205 -1.24 -17.96 10.73
C ILE A 205 -1.08 -19.46 10.99
N PHE A 206 -0.64 -20.19 9.97
CA PHE A 206 -0.41 -21.63 10.08
C PHE A 206 0.71 -21.93 11.06
N ASP A 207 0.52 -22.99 11.85
CA ASP A 207 1.52 -23.53 12.77
C ASP A 207 2.04 -22.49 13.80
N PHE A 208 1.28 -21.43 14.05
CA PHE A 208 1.67 -20.34 14.95
C PHE A 208 0.82 -20.32 16.21
N ASN A 209 1.47 -20.53 17.35
CA ASN A 209 0.83 -20.67 18.67
C ASN A 209 1.36 -19.68 19.72
N LYS A 210 2.03 -18.61 19.30
CA LYS A 210 2.63 -17.61 20.20
C LYS A 210 1.72 -16.39 20.36
N ASP A 211 1.86 -15.69 21.48
CA ASP A 211 1.27 -14.37 21.63
C ASP A 211 2.03 -13.37 20.74
N ALA A 212 1.28 -12.58 19.98
CA ALA A 212 1.80 -11.57 19.07
C ALA A 212 1.25 -10.16 19.36
N TYR A 213 0.50 -9.95 20.46
CA TYR A 213 -0.05 -8.64 20.79
C TYR A 213 1.07 -7.59 20.93
N ASN A 214 0.78 -6.38 20.44
CA ASN A 214 1.70 -5.24 20.44
C ASN A 214 2.96 -5.39 19.58
N TYR A 215 3.14 -6.52 18.88
CA TYR A 215 4.19 -6.63 17.88
C TYR A 215 3.79 -5.94 16.58
N LYS A 216 4.77 -5.29 15.94
CA LYS A 216 4.65 -4.84 14.55
C LYS A 216 4.68 -6.08 13.65
N VAL A 217 3.78 -6.14 12.69
CA VAL A 217 3.69 -7.24 11.74
C VAL A 217 3.46 -6.68 10.34
N ASN A 218 4.10 -7.32 9.37
CA ASN A 218 3.94 -7.06 7.94
C ASN A 218 3.20 -8.24 7.34
N ILE A 219 2.04 -8.00 6.71
CA ILE A 219 1.23 -9.01 6.02
C ILE A 219 1.28 -8.73 4.52
N GLN A 220 1.73 -9.70 3.74
CA GLN A 220 1.78 -9.64 2.28
C GLN A 220 0.65 -10.50 1.69
N LEU A 221 -0.23 -9.88 0.91
CA LEU A 221 -1.34 -10.54 0.23
C LEU A 221 -0.83 -11.20 -1.05
N LEU A 222 -1.04 -12.52 -1.18
CA LEU A 222 -0.49 -13.30 -2.29
C LEU A 222 -1.57 -13.64 -3.32
N LYS A 223 -2.72 -14.15 -2.85
CA LYS A 223 -3.83 -14.56 -3.73
C LYS A 223 -5.18 -14.28 -3.09
N PHE A 224 -6.16 -13.88 -3.90
CA PHE A 224 -7.55 -13.71 -3.46
C PHE A 224 -8.27 -15.05 -3.58
N ILE A 225 -8.91 -15.49 -2.50
CA ILE A 225 -9.64 -16.77 -2.42
C ILE A 225 -11.12 -16.52 -2.71
N ARG A 226 -11.76 -15.61 -1.97
CA ARG A 226 -13.19 -15.34 -2.14
C ARG A 226 -13.61 -14.00 -1.54
N SER A 227 -14.77 -13.50 -1.98
CA SER A 227 -15.42 -12.33 -1.38
C SER A 227 -15.97 -12.62 0.03
N GLU A 228 -16.27 -11.56 0.79
CA GLU A 228 -16.99 -11.69 2.06
C GLU A 228 -18.32 -12.45 1.88
N LYS A 229 -18.62 -13.30 2.87
CA LYS A 229 -19.84 -14.10 2.92
C LYS A 229 -20.44 -13.95 4.31
N ARG A 230 -21.77 -13.77 4.38
CA ARG A 230 -22.51 -13.84 5.65
C ARG A 230 -22.86 -15.29 5.92
N PHE A 231 -22.76 -15.69 7.19
CA PHE A 231 -23.10 -17.03 7.65
C PHE A 231 -24.29 -16.95 8.60
N HIS A 232 -25.20 -17.92 8.50
CA HIS A 232 -26.40 -17.97 9.32
C HIS A 232 -26.20 -18.84 10.58
N SER A 233 -25.10 -19.60 10.65
CA SER A 233 -24.73 -20.40 11.82
C SER A 233 -23.21 -20.46 12.04
N ILE A 234 -22.79 -20.86 13.25
CA ILE A 234 -21.38 -21.11 13.59
C ILE A 234 -20.83 -22.30 12.79
N ASP A 235 -21.66 -23.32 12.54
CA ASP A 235 -21.28 -24.50 11.75
C ASP A 235 -20.95 -24.12 10.28
N GLU A 236 -21.79 -23.29 9.65
CA GLU A 236 -21.53 -22.77 8.30
C GLU A 236 -20.22 -21.97 8.23
N LEU A 237 -19.98 -21.10 9.22
CA LEU A 237 -18.74 -20.33 9.32
C LEU A 237 -17.53 -21.26 9.45
N THR A 238 -17.61 -22.25 10.33
CA THR A 238 -16.52 -23.20 10.61
C THR A 238 -16.19 -24.04 9.36
N LYS A 239 -17.23 -24.54 8.66
CA LYS A 239 -17.07 -25.26 7.39
C LYS A 239 -16.38 -24.41 6.33
N GLN A 240 -16.76 -23.14 6.20
CA GLN A 240 -16.13 -22.25 5.23
C GLN A 240 -14.67 -21.95 5.59
N ILE A 241 -14.36 -21.69 6.87
CA ILE A 241 -12.97 -21.46 7.31
C ILE A 241 -12.09 -22.68 6.98
N ASN A 242 -12.59 -23.90 7.24
CA ASN A 242 -11.87 -25.13 6.88
C ASN A 242 -11.62 -25.26 5.37
N TYR A 243 -12.61 -24.92 4.55
CA TYR A 243 -12.44 -24.88 3.09
C TYR A 243 -11.39 -23.86 2.66
N ASP A 244 -11.46 -22.64 3.19
CA ASP A 244 -10.51 -21.56 2.86
C ASP A 244 -9.07 -21.93 3.27
N MET A 245 -8.90 -22.62 4.40
CA MET A 245 -7.59 -23.15 4.82
C MET A 245 -7.10 -24.24 3.88
N LEU A 246 -7.96 -25.19 3.49
CA LEU A 246 -7.57 -26.26 2.56
C LEU A 246 -7.09 -25.69 1.23
N GLU A 247 -7.81 -24.72 0.68
CA GLU A 247 -7.42 -24.01 -0.54
C GLU A 247 -6.07 -23.29 -0.35
N ALA A 248 -5.88 -22.58 0.77
CA ALA A 248 -4.62 -21.93 1.10
C ALA A 248 -3.45 -22.91 1.28
N TYR A 249 -3.68 -24.11 1.83
CA TYR A 249 -2.65 -25.15 1.93
C TYR A 249 -2.24 -25.69 0.55
N GLN A 250 -3.20 -25.88 -0.36
CA GLN A 250 -2.90 -26.27 -1.75
C GLN A 250 -2.08 -25.19 -2.48
N LEU A 251 -2.36 -23.92 -2.21
CA LEU A 251 -1.55 -22.81 -2.73
C LEU A 251 -0.15 -22.78 -2.14
N ARG A 252 0.03 -23.14 -0.86
CA ARG A 252 1.34 -23.25 -0.21
C ARG A 252 2.23 -24.32 -0.84
N THR A 253 1.65 -25.46 -1.24
CA THR A 253 2.41 -26.57 -1.84
C THR A 253 2.82 -26.34 -3.29
N ASN A 254 2.16 -25.39 -3.98
CA ASN A 254 2.41 -25.07 -5.39
C ASN A 254 3.38 -23.88 -5.59
N LEU A 255 3.98 -23.38 -4.50
CA LEU A 255 5.00 -22.33 -4.48
C LEU A 255 6.39 -22.92 -4.27
#